data_AF-A0A8D0GNI7-F1
#
_entry.id   AF-A0A8D0GNI7-F1
#
_cell.length_a   1.000
_cell.length_b   1.000
_cell.length_c   1.000
_cell.angle_alpha   90.00
_cell.angle_beta   90.00
_cell.angle_gamma   90.00
#
_symmetry.space_group_name_H-M   'P 1'
#
loop_
_entity.id
_entity.type
_entity.pdbx_description
1 polymer ?
#
loop_
_entity_poly.entity_id
_entity_poly.type
_entity_poly.pdbx_seq_one_letter_code
_entity_poly.pdbx_strand_id
1 'polypeptide(L)'
;WAPPTCRTLLANRLRWDLTAEQIKNLTADLIERTKEVYDRVGSQEQGEVSYENTLKALADVEVEYTVQRNMLDFPQHVSPCKDIRTASTEADKKLSEFDVEMSMREDVYQRIVWLREKAESTSLRPEAKRYLERLIKLGKRNGLHLPKDSQEKIKDIKKKLSLLCIDFNKNLNEDTTFLPFSKEELGGLPEDFLNSLEKTEEGKLKVTLKYPHYFPLMKKCHVPETRRKVEGMFNSRCKEENCLILKELVDLRAQKSDLLCFSTHADFVLEMNMAKSSKTVATFLDELSLKLKPLGEKERAVILELKQKECEKRGLPSDGRINAWDMRYYMNQVEETQYSVDQNLLKEYFPMQVVTAGLLDIYQELLGLSFQLEEKAQVWHEDVKLYSVTDTASGETHSPPPIETLWDSQLLLPSSGLFNLRQIVLAKVDQALHTQMPADPVEEYARLCEEVLGVPATPGTNMPATFGHLAGGYDAQYYGYLWSEVYSMDMFHARFKQEGIMNCMVGMDYRNSILRPGGSVDASDMLRKFLGRDPKQDAFLASKGLKAEASSLPSAC
;
A
#
# COMPACT_ATOMS: atom_id res chain seq x y z
N TRP A 1 47.25 2.12 -29.12
CA TRP A 1 46.12 1.19 -29.12
C TRP A 1 46.30 0.23 -27.96
N ALA A 2 45.72 0.58 -26.81
CA ALA A 2 45.52 -0.31 -25.69
C ALA A 2 44.01 -0.59 -25.62
N PRO A 3 43.57 -1.84 -25.40
CA PRO A 3 42.17 -2.19 -25.42
C PRO A 3 41.43 -1.55 -24.24
N PRO A 4 40.15 -1.15 -24.40
CA PRO A 4 39.33 -0.64 -23.32
C PRO A 4 38.93 -1.81 -22.41
N THR A 5 39.74 -2.09 -21.39
CA THR A 5 39.42 -3.07 -20.34
C THR A 5 38.45 -2.45 -19.33
N CYS A 6 37.36 -3.18 -19.07
CA CYS A 6 36.42 -3.03 -17.97
C CYS A 6 35.66 -1.69 -17.88
N ARG A 7 34.54 -1.61 -18.60
CA ARG A 7 33.33 -0.97 -18.04
C ARG A 7 33.01 -1.74 -16.76
N THR A 8 33.21 -1.11 -15.62
CA THR A 8 32.73 -1.61 -14.32
C THR A 8 31.23 -1.85 -14.46
N LEU A 9 30.81 -3.11 -14.46
CA LEU A 9 29.43 -3.48 -14.10
C LEU A 9 29.10 -2.68 -12.83
N LEU A 10 28.00 -1.94 -12.84
CA LEU A 10 27.41 -1.36 -11.63
C LEU A 10 27.13 -2.53 -10.68
N ALA A 11 28.11 -2.85 -9.84
CA ALA A 11 28.12 -4.08 -9.08
C ALA A 11 27.02 -4.00 -8.02
N ASN A 12 26.08 -4.95 -8.06
CA ASN A 12 25.14 -5.17 -6.97
C ASN A 12 25.94 -5.38 -5.68
N ARG A 13 25.85 -4.43 -4.75
CA ARG A 13 26.58 -4.46 -3.46
C ARG A 13 25.83 -5.21 -2.36
N LEU A 14 24.62 -5.69 -2.64
CA LEU A 14 23.78 -6.37 -1.66
C LEU A 14 24.37 -7.75 -1.31
N ARG A 15 24.36 -8.08 -0.02
CA ARG A 15 24.81 -9.36 0.52
C ARG A 15 23.67 -10.06 1.24
N TRP A 16 23.49 -11.35 0.95
CA TRP A 16 22.40 -12.17 1.50
C TRP A 16 22.89 -13.32 2.39
N ASP A 17 24.21 -13.40 2.62
CA ASP A 17 24.90 -14.41 3.42
C ASP A 17 25.28 -13.91 4.84
N LEU A 18 24.66 -12.82 5.29
CA LEU A 18 24.94 -12.25 6.61
C LEU A 18 24.42 -13.16 7.73
N THR A 19 25.28 -13.44 8.70
CA THR A 19 24.88 -14.08 9.96
C THR A 19 24.15 -13.10 10.89
N ALA A 20 23.38 -13.63 11.85
CA ALA A 20 22.67 -12.81 12.84
C ALA A 20 23.61 -11.86 13.61
N GLU A 21 24.83 -12.31 13.96
CA GLU A 21 25.83 -11.48 14.64
C GLU A 21 26.41 -10.41 13.71
N GLN A 22 26.64 -10.71 12.43
CA GLN A 22 27.06 -9.71 11.45
C GLN A 22 26.00 -8.63 11.23
N ILE A 23 24.71 -9.00 11.17
CA ILE A 23 23.61 -8.03 11.07
C ILE A 23 23.68 -7.05 12.24
N LYS A 24 23.76 -7.57 13.47
CA LYS A 24 23.85 -6.74 14.68
C LYS A 24 25.04 -5.78 14.67
N ASN A 25 26.23 -6.26 14.30
CA ASN A 25 27.44 -5.44 14.28
C ASN A 25 27.39 -4.39 13.16
N LEU A 26 26.95 -4.77 11.95
CA LEU A 26 26.79 -3.83 10.84
C LEU A 26 25.73 -2.77 11.13
N THR A 27 24.66 -3.08 11.87
CA THR A 27 23.70 -2.08 12.33
C THR A 27 24.37 -1.03 13.22
N ALA A 28 25.19 -1.45 14.19
CA ALA A 28 25.89 -0.51 15.08
C ALA A 28 26.87 0.38 14.30
N ASP A 29 27.69 -0.23 13.42
CA ASP A 29 28.65 0.48 12.57
C ASP A 29 27.97 1.43 11.58
N LEU A 30 26.78 1.09 11.09
CA LEU A 30 26.00 1.94 10.20
C LEU A 30 25.48 3.18 10.93
N ILE A 31 24.91 2.99 12.13
CA ILE A 31 24.43 4.09 12.97
C ILE A 31 25.58 5.05 13.29
N GLU A 32 26.72 4.54 13.74
CA GLU A 32 27.88 5.36 14.10
C GLU A 32 28.36 6.21 12.91
N ARG A 33 28.68 5.57 11.78
CA ARG A 33 29.20 6.26 10.59
C ARG A 33 28.21 7.26 10.00
N THR A 34 26.92 6.93 9.97
CA THR A 34 25.90 7.88 9.48
C THR A 34 25.77 9.05 10.45
N LYS A 35 25.76 8.81 11.76
CA LYS A 35 25.67 9.86 12.77
C LYS A 35 26.84 10.85 12.67
N GLU A 36 28.06 10.38 12.43
CA GLU A 36 29.24 11.25 12.22
C GLU A 36 29.03 12.26 11.07
N VAL A 37 28.36 11.86 9.98
CA VAL A 37 28.06 12.80 8.88
C VAL A 37 27.08 13.87 9.35
N TYR A 38 25.99 13.48 10.03
CA TYR A 38 25.01 14.42 10.58
C TYR A 38 25.64 15.35 11.62
N ASP A 39 26.55 14.85 12.46
CA ASP A 39 27.27 15.64 13.45
C ASP A 39 28.18 16.68 12.80
N ARG A 40 28.92 16.30 11.74
CA ARG A 40 29.73 17.27 10.97
C ARG A 40 28.89 18.33 10.28
N VAL A 41 27.71 18.00 9.76
CA VAL A 41 26.80 18.98 9.16
C VAL A 41 26.19 19.88 10.24
N GLY A 42 25.75 19.30 11.36
CA GLY A 42 25.15 20.00 12.49
C GLY A 42 26.11 20.98 13.19
N SER A 43 27.42 20.76 13.09
CA SER A 43 28.43 21.63 13.70
C SER A 43 28.90 22.81 12.83
N GLN A 44 28.48 22.92 11.57
CA GLN A 44 28.99 23.95 10.64
C GLN A 44 28.63 25.36 11.08
N GLU A 45 29.52 26.33 10.87
CA GLU A 45 29.21 27.74 11.10
C GLU A 45 28.41 28.33 9.93
N GLN A 46 27.58 29.35 10.19
CA GLN A 46 26.68 29.93 9.17
C GLN A 46 27.44 30.42 7.94
N GLY A 47 28.66 30.96 8.10
CA GLY A 47 29.51 31.42 7.00
C GLY A 47 29.97 30.29 6.08
N GLU A 48 30.17 29.09 6.62
CA GLU A 48 30.80 27.95 5.94
C GLU A 48 29.81 27.07 5.16
N VAL A 49 28.50 27.13 5.50
CA VAL A 49 27.45 26.36 4.83
C VAL A 49 27.47 26.58 3.31
N SER A 50 27.60 25.48 2.55
CA SER A 50 27.61 25.43 1.08
C SER A 50 26.79 24.23 0.56
N TYR A 51 26.57 24.19 -0.75
CA TYR A 51 25.91 23.04 -1.40
C TYR A 51 26.68 21.74 -1.14
N GLU A 52 28.00 21.75 -1.28
CA GLU A 52 28.88 20.58 -1.21
C GLU A 52 28.96 20.01 0.20
N ASN A 53 29.18 20.86 1.22
CA ASN A 53 29.38 20.39 2.59
C ASN A 53 28.08 20.14 3.36
N THR A 54 26.93 20.59 2.85
CA THR A 54 25.62 20.42 3.50
C THR A 54 24.72 19.53 2.68
N LEU A 55 24.22 20.01 1.53
CA LEU A 55 23.18 19.30 0.78
C LEU A 55 23.70 18.03 0.12
N LYS A 56 24.87 18.11 -0.52
CA LYS A 56 25.51 16.94 -1.14
C LYS A 56 25.97 15.94 -0.08
N ALA A 57 26.53 16.41 1.04
CA ALA A 57 26.93 15.54 2.14
C ALA A 57 25.77 14.71 2.70
N LEU A 58 24.59 15.33 2.90
CA LEU A 58 23.37 14.65 3.32
C LEU A 58 22.84 13.68 2.24
N ALA A 59 22.84 14.09 0.97
CA ALA A 59 22.40 13.23 -0.13
C ALA A 59 23.32 12.00 -0.32
N ASP A 60 24.65 12.19 -0.22
CA ASP A 60 25.62 11.11 -0.37
C ASP A 60 25.48 10.08 0.76
N VAL A 61 25.29 10.52 2.01
CA VAL A 61 25.10 9.59 3.13
C VAL A 61 23.74 8.89 3.08
N GLU A 62 22.69 9.54 2.58
CA GLU A 62 21.38 8.90 2.38
C GLU A 62 21.46 7.71 1.41
N VAL A 63 22.24 7.82 0.33
CA VAL A 63 22.49 6.72 -0.61
C VAL A 63 23.22 5.56 0.06
N GLU A 64 24.34 5.82 0.75
CA GLU A 64 25.10 4.76 1.42
C GLU A 64 24.27 4.11 2.54
N TYR A 65 23.59 4.92 3.34
CA TYR A 65 22.74 4.45 4.43
C TYR A 65 21.63 3.53 3.93
N THR A 66 20.91 3.93 2.88
CA THR A 66 19.79 3.15 2.33
C THR A 66 20.25 1.80 1.80
N VAL A 67 21.38 1.74 1.08
CA VAL A 67 21.91 0.47 0.55
C VAL A 67 22.28 -0.48 1.70
N GLN A 68 22.92 0.01 2.75
CA GLN A 68 23.30 -0.81 3.90
C GLN A 68 22.09 -1.24 4.73
N ARG A 69 21.17 -0.31 5.02
CA ARG A 69 19.91 -0.55 5.75
C ARG A 69 19.12 -1.69 5.10
N ASN A 70 18.96 -1.66 3.77
CA ASN A 70 18.23 -2.69 3.03
C ASN A 70 18.84 -4.10 3.14
N MET A 71 20.15 -4.24 3.36
CA MET A 71 20.76 -5.55 3.61
C MET A 71 20.48 -6.07 5.02
N LEU A 72 20.15 -5.18 5.96
CA LEU A 72 19.96 -5.49 7.37
C LEU A 72 18.49 -5.72 7.71
N ASP A 73 17.56 -5.01 7.08
CA ASP A 73 16.11 -5.10 7.35
C ASP A 73 15.37 -6.08 6.44
N PHE A 74 15.81 -6.29 5.19
CA PHE A 74 15.13 -7.18 4.25
C PHE A 74 15.12 -8.66 4.67
N PRO A 75 16.18 -9.22 5.29
CA PRO A 75 16.20 -10.63 5.67
C PRO A 75 15.04 -11.07 6.57
N GLN A 76 14.43 -10.18 7.36
CA GLN A 76 13.28 -10.51 8.20
C GLN A 76 12.06 -11.00 7.40
N HIS A 77 11.94 -10.60 6.13
CA HIS A 77 10.80 -10.95 5.28
C HIS A 77 11.03 -12.25 4.50
N VAL A 78 12.29 -12.59 4.20
CA VAL A 78 12.60 -13.61 3.19
C VAL A 78 13.55 -14.71 3.64
N SER A 79 14.34 -14.48 4.70
CA SER A 79 15.33 -15.47 5.13
C SER A 79 14.63 -16.74 5.65
N PRO A 80 15.04 -17.94 5.23
CA PRO A 80 14.50 -19.18 5.79
C PRO A 80 14.93 -19.38 7.26
N CYS A 81 16.01 -18.76 7.70
CA CYS A 81 16.56 -18.89 9.05
C CYS A 81 15.86 -17.96 10.06
N LYS A 82 15.26 -18.53 11.11
CA LYS A 82 14.55 -17.76 12.16
C LYS A 82 15.47 -16.78 12.88
N ASP A 83 16.69 -17.18 13.22
CA ASP A 83 17.63 -16.33 13.96
C ASP A 83 18.06 -15.11 13.14
N ILE A 84 18.25 -15.28 11.83
CA ILE A 84 18.52 -14.17 10.89
C ILE A 84 17.31 -13.24 10.85
N ARG A 85 16.09 -13.78 10.74
CA ARG A 85 14.88 -12.95 10.71
C ARG A 85 14.73 -12.13 11.99
N THR A 86 14.93 -12.74 13.16
CA THR A 86 14.86 -12.05 14.46
C THR A 86 15.93 -10.96 14.59
N ALA A 87 17.17 -11.24 14.20
CA ALA A 87 18.23 -10.23 14.21
C ALA A 87 17.95 -9.06 13.25
N SER A 88 17.38 -9.35 12.08
CA SER A 88 16.97 -8.37 11.09
C SER A 88 15.82 -7.48 11.58
N THR A 89 14.81 -8.05 12.25
CA THR A 89 13.74 -7.28 12.91
C THR A 89 14.27 -6.36 14.01
N GLU A 90 15.21 -6.84 14.83
CA GLU A 90 15.85 -5.98 15.86
C GLU A 90 16.73 -4.89 15.24
N ALA A 91 17.38 -5.16 14.10
CA ALA A 91 18.12 -4.16 13.33
C ALA A 91 17.19 -3.07 12.78
N ASP A 92 16.09 -3.47 12.14
CA ASP A 92 15.08 -2.54 11.60
C ASP A 92 14.49 -1.64 12.71
N LYS A 93 14.20 -2.20 13.89
CA LYS A 93 13.75 -1.41 15.04
C LYS A 93 14.78 -0.33 15.43
N LYS A 94 16.06 -0.70 15.56
CA LYS A 94 17.12 0.25 15.92
C LYS A 94 17.36 1.31 14.84
N LEU A 95 17.35 0.91 13.57
CA LEU A 95 17.53 1.81 12.43
C LEU A 95 16.35 2.76 12.30
N SER A 96 15.12 2.29 12.53
CA SER A 96 13.92 3.13 12.57
C SER A 96 13.94 4.13 13.73
N GLU A 97 14.41 3.75 14.91
CA GLU A 97 14.64 4.67 16.03
C GLU A 97 15.70 5.74 15.67
N PHE A 98 16.78 5.32 14.99
CA PHE A 98 17.83 6.21 14.50
C PHE A 98 17.35 7.17 13.40
N ASP A 99 16.52 6.70 12.45
CA ASP A 99 15.90 7.53 11.41
C ASP A 99 15.08 8.66 12.05
N VAL A 100 14.32 8.35 13.10
CA VAL A 100 13.57 9.35 13.87
C VAL A 100 14.52 10.33 14.55
N GLU A 101 15.60 9.87 15.21
CA GLU A 101 16.59 10.74 15.84
C GLU A 101 17.20 11.72 14.83
N MET A 102 17.69 11.23 13.69
CA MET A 102 18.32 12.06 12.66
C MET A 102 17.33 13.04 12.03
N SER A 103 16.08 12.61 11.80
CA SER A 103 15.03 13.49 11.28
C SER A 103 14.62 14.62 12.23
N MET A 104 14.96 14.51 13.51
CA MET A 104 14.63 15.48 14.57
C MET A 104 15.82 16.38 14.96
N ARG A 105 16.93 16.33 14.20
CA ARG A 105 18.14 17.13 14.47
C ARG A 105 17.94 18.61 14.16
N GLU A 106 17.65 19.41 15.19
CA GLU A 106 17.49 20.88 15.11
C GLU A 106 18.72 21.57 14.51
N ASP A 107 19.92 21.15 14.93
CA ASP A 107 21.20 21.68 14.50
C ASP A 107 21.45 21.48 13.00
N VAL A 108 21.13 20.29 12.47
CA VAL A 108 21.20 19.98 11.04
C VAL A 108 20.15 20.76 10.26
N TYR A 109 18.92 20.80 10.76
CA TYR A 109 17.84 21.56 10.13
C TYR A 109 18.17 23.04 10.01
N GLN A 110 18.82 23.64 11.01
CA GLN A 110 19.27 25.02 10.96
C GLN A 110 20.24 25.28 9.81
N ARG A 111 21.15 24.34 9.49
CA ARG A 111 22.09 24.47 8.37
C ARG A 111 21.38 24.37 7.03
N ILE A 112 20.37 23.51 6.93
CA ILE A 112 19.52 23.40 5.73
C ILE A 112 18.76 24.72 5.50
N VAL A 113 18.25 25.36 6.56
CA VAL A 113 17.59 26.68 6.47
C VAL A 113 18.57 27.76 6.04
N TRP A 114 19.77 27.84 6.63
CA TRP A 114 20.80 28.79 6.20
C TRP A 114 21.23 28.57 4.74
N LEU A 115 21.34 27.31 4.32
CA LEU A 115 21.66 26.98 2.93
C LEU A 115 20.58 27.50 1.98
N ARG A 116 19.29 27.37 2.35
CA ARG A 116 18.18 27.89 1.55
C ARG A 116 18.29 29.39 1.32
N GLU A 117 18.56 30.16 2.38
CA GLU A 117 18.72 31.62 2.31
C GLU A 117 19.89 32.01 1.39
N LYS A 118 21.01 31.28 1.44
CA LYS A 118 22.13 31.49 0.51
C LYS A 118 21.80 31.06 -0.92
N ALA A 119 21.09 29.95 -1.08
CA ALA A 119 20.78 29.33 -2.37
C ALA A 119 19.82 30.17 -3.23
N GLU A 120 19.06 31.11 -2.65
CA GLU A 120 18.24 32.06 -3.43
C GLU A 120 19.08 32.92 -4.41
N SER A 121 20.39 33.03 -4.16
CA SER A 121 21.35 33.72 -5.03
C SER A 121 22.11 32.82 -6.01
N THR A 122 21.92 31.49 -5.97
CA THR A 122 22.70 30.51 -6.74
C THR A 122 21.81 29.61 -7.60
N SER A 123 22.30 29.23 -8.79
CA SER A 123 21.54 28.37 -9.71
C SER A 123 21.70 26.89 -9.36
N LEU A 124 20.74 26.33 -8.60
CA LEU A 124 20.64 24.89 -8.34
C LEU A 124 19.95 24.15 -9.49
N ARG A 125 20.37 22.91 -9.76
CA ARG A 125 19.62 21.99 -10.64
C ARG A 125 18.20 21.78 -10.09
N PRO A 126 17.17 21.59 -10.95
CA PRO A 126 15.77 21.48 -10.50
C PRO A 126 15.55 20.42 -9.40
N GLU A 127 16.15 19.24 -9.56
CA GLU A 127 16.03 18.16 -8.57
C GLU A 127 16.74 18.48 -7.25
N ALA A 128 17.91 19.13 -7.29
CA ALA A 128 18.61 19.59 -6.09
C ALA A 128 17.79 20.65 -5.34
N LYS A 129 17.13 21.56 -6.07
CA LYS A 129 16.20 22.53 -5.49
C LYS A 129 15.02 21.82 -4.81
N ARG A 130 14.41 20.85 -5.49
CA ARG A 130 13.30 20.04 -4.93
C ARG A 130 13.74 19.26 -3.69
N TYR A 131 14.93 18.67 -3.68
CA TYR A 131 15.47 17.95 -2.54
C TYR A 131 15.66 18.89 -1.34
N LEU A 132 16.25 20.08 -1.54
CA LEU A 132 16.36 21.10 -0.50
C LEU A 132 14.99 21.53 0.04
N GLU A 133 14.03 21.83 -0.84
CA GLU A 133 12.66 22.18 -0.45
C GLU A 133 11.98 21.04 0.33
N ARG A 134 12.24 19.78 -0.05
CA ARG A 134 11.73 18.59 0.63
C ARG A 134 12.32 18.44 2.04
N LEU A 135 13.63 18.60 2.21
CA LEU A 135 14.26 18.55 3.53
C LEU A 135 13.69 19.61 4.48
N ILE A 136 13.48 20.83 3.98
CA ILE A 136 12.87 21.91 4.77
C ILE A 136 11.43 21.54 5.14
N LYS A 137 10.66 21.02 4.17
CA LYS A 137 9.28 20.59 4.39
C LYS A 137 9.20 19.51 5.46
N LEU A 138 10.07 18.50 5.39
CA LEU A 138 10.13 17.40 6.37
C LEU A 138 10.49 17.92 7.77
N GLY A 139 11.47 18.81 7.89
CA GLY A 139 11.80 19.42 9.18
C GLY A 139 10.65 20.24 9.76
N LYS A 140 9.89 20.97 8.93
CA LYS A 140 8.66 21.64 9.38
C LYS A 140 7.59 20.66 9.86
N ARG A 141 7.37 19.58 9.12
CA ARG A 141 6.42 18.51 9.47
C ARG A 141 6.83 17.71 10.71
N ASN A 142 8.10 17.77 11.08
CA ASN A 142 8.62 17.24 12.34
C ASN A 142 8.58 18.28 13.49
N GLY A 143 8.17 19.52 13.22
CA GLY A 143 8.06 20.57 14.23
C GLY A 143 9.39 21.26 14.56
N LEU A 144 10.46 21.09 13.78
CA LEU A 144 11.79 21.66 14.10
C LEU A 144 11.87 23.19 14.07
N HIS A 145 10.80 23.84 13.61
CA HIS A 145 10.65 25.28 13.60
C HIS A 145 9.84 25.79 14.81
N LEU A 146 9.31 24.88 15.64
CA LEU A 146 8.49 25.18 16.81
C LEU A 146 9.37 25.29 18.07
N PRO A 147 8.84 25.88 19.17
CA PRO A 147 9.53 25.88 20.46
C PRO A 147 9.88 24.47 20.96
N LYS A 148 10.95 24.34 21.74
CA LYS A 148 11.44 23.05 22.25
C LYS A 148 10.38 22.22 22.98
N ASP A 149 9.57 22.86 23.82
CA ASP A 149 8.46 22.20 24.53
C ASP A 149 7.47 21.53 23.58
N SER A 150 7.20 22.13 22.41
CA SER A 150 6.34 21.53 21.38
C SER A 150 7.04 20.37 20.68
N GLN A 151 8.35 20.49 20.42
CA GLN A 151 9.15 19.43 19.80
C GLN A 151 9.23 18.18 20.69
N GLU A 152 9.46 18.35 21.99
CA GLU A 152 9.47 17.25 22.96
C GLU A 152 8.12 16.53 23.02
N LYS A 153 7.02 17.27 23.08
CA LYS A 153 5.66 16.69 23.02
C LYS A 153 5.42 15.92 21.72
N ILE A 154 5.80 16.48 20.56
CA ILE A 154 5.67 15.81 19.26
C ILE A 154 6.49 14.52 19.23
N LYS A 155 7.72 14.54 19.77
CA LYS A 155 8.60 13.38 19.86
C LYS A 155 7.98 12.26 20.70
N ASP A 156 7.45 12.58 21.88
CA ASP A 156 6.82 11.60 22.77
C ASP A 156 5.55 11.00 22.14
N ILE A 157 4.72 11.83 21.49
CA ILE A 157 3.55 11.37 20.75
C ILE A 157 3.97 10.43 19.60
N LYS A 158 4.98 10.79 18.80
CA LYS A 158 5.47 9.94 17.69
C LYS A 158 5.97 8.58 18.20
N LYS A 159 6.70 8.55 19.32
CA LYS A 159 7.18 7.30 19.93
C LYS A 159 6.00 6.43 20.36
N LYS A 160 4.99 7.02 21.00
CA LYS A 160 3.80 6.28 21.44
C LYS A 160 2.98 5.75 20.27
N LEU A 161 2.75 6.58 19.24
CA LEU A 161 2.09 6.16 17.99
C LEU A 161 2.82 4.96 17.35
N SER A 162 4.14 4.98 17.28
CA SER A 162 4.93 3.89 16.72
C SER A 162 4.71 2.57 17.48
N LEU A 163 4.76 2.60 18.82
CA LEU A 163 4.51 1.42 19.66
C LEU A 163 3.08 0.88 19.49
N LEU A 164 2.09 1.78 19.50
CA LEU A 164 0.67 1.41 19.31
C LEU A 164 0.43 0.78 17.93
N CYS A 165 1.05 1.30 16.86
CA CYS A 165 0.96 0.71 15.53
C CYS A 165 1.59 -0.69 15.46
N ILE A 166 2.74 -0.89 16.12
CA ILE A 166 3.39 -2.21 16.23
C ILE A 166 2.47 -3.18 16.96
N ASP A 167 1.93 -2.80 18.12
CA ASP A 167 1.06 -3.67 18.92
C ASP A 167 -0.25 -4.01 18.20
N PHE A 168 -0.88 -3.05 17.51
CA PHE A 168 -2.08 -3.29 16.71
C PHE A 168 -1.88 -4.39 15.67
N ASN A 169 -0.77 -4.31 14.91
CA ASN A 169 -0.45 -5.29 13.88
C ASN A 169 0.02 -6.62 14.47
N LYS A 170 0.82 -6.59 15.55
CA LYS A 170 1.29 -7.78 16.25
C LYS A 170 0.11 -8.61 16.75
N ASN A 171 -0.88 -7.98 17.39
CA ASN A 171 -2.09 -8.66 17.86
C ASN A 171 -2.79 -9.43 16.73
N LEU A 172 -2.97 -8.80 15.56
CA LEU A 172 -3.60 -9.43 14.39
C LEU A 172 -2.74 -10.56 13.78
N ASN A 173 -1.43 -10.38 13.75
CA ASN A 173 -0.49 -11.35 13.19
C ASN A 173 -0.38 -12.61 14.09
N GLU A 174 -0.33 -12.41 15.41
CA GLU A 174 -0.21 -13.46 16.42
C GLU A 174 -1.56 -14.13 16.74
N ASP A 175 -2.70 -13.58 16.28
CA ASP A 175 -4.01 -14.23 16.40
C ASP A 175 -3.99 -15.64 15.77
N THR A 176 -4.26 -16.65 16.59
CA THR A 176 -4.32 -18.07 16.20
C THR A 176 -5.74 -18.63 16.29
N THR A 177 -6.75 -17.76 16.40
CA THR A 177 -8.15 -18.14 16.50
C THR A 177 -8.56 -19.09 15.38
N PHE A 178 -9.27 -20.15 15.75
CA PHE A 178 -9.82 -21.14 14.83
C PHE A 178 -11.22 -21.57 15.25
N LEU A 179 -11.97 -22.13 14.30
CA LEU A 179 -13.27 -22.74 14.52
C LEU A 179 -13.26 -24.20 14.05
N PRO A 180 -13.75 -25.14 14.87
CA PRO A 180 -13.87 -26.54 14.47
C PRO A 180 -15.19 -26.78 13.73
N PHE A 181 -15.12 -27.42 12.55
CA PHE A 181 -16.29 -27.79 11.76
C PHE A 181 -16.25 -29.27 11.34
N SER A 182 -17.42 -29.88 11.22
CA SER A 182 -17.60 -31.17 10.53
C SER A 182 -17.41 -31.01 9.01
N LYS A 183 -17.24 -32.14 8.29
CA LYS A 183 -17.14 -32.13 6.83
C LYS A 183 -18.43 -31.62 6.18
N GLU A 184 -19.58 -31.92 6.79
CA GLU A 184 -20.91 -31.50 6.37
C GLU A 184 -21.08 -29.97 6.51
N GLU A 185 -20.58 -29.39 7.60
CA GLU A 185 -20.59 -27.94 7.84
C GLU A 185 -19.69 -27.17 6.86
N LEU A 186 -18.72 -27.83 6.23
CA LEU A 186 -17.81 -27.26 5.22
C LEU A 186 -18.25 -27.56 3.78
N GLY A 187 -19.52 -27.94 3.58
CA GLY A 187 -20.05 -28.27 2.26
C GLY A 187 -19.81 -27.19 1.20
N GLY A 188 -19.38 -27.62 0.01
CA GLY A 188 -19.03 -26.75 -1.14
C GLY A 188 -17.54 -26.46 -1.28
N LEU A 189 -16.75 -26.76 -0.25
CA LEU A 189 -15.29 -26.63 -0.34
C LEU A 189 -14.66 -27.83 -1.08
N PRO A 190 -13.62 -27.58 -1.90
CA PRO A 190 -12.87 -28.62 -2.59
C PRO A 190 -12.20 -29.64 -1.65
N GLU A 191 -12.04 -30.89 -2.10
CA GLU A 191 -11.48 -31.97 -1.27
C GLU A 191 -10.00 -31.74 -0.91
N ASP A 192 -9.22 -31.14 -1.81
CA ASP A 192 -7.83 -30.72 -1.55
C ASP A 192 -7.76 -29.66 -0.43
N PHE A 193 -8.71 -28.72 -0.41
CA PHE A 193 -8.84 -27.76 0.69
C PHE A 193 -9.12 -28.49 2.01
N LEU A 194 -10.14 -29.36 2.04
CA LEU A 194 -10.54 -30.09 3.25
C LEU A 194 -9.39 -30.97 3.79
N ASN A 195 -8.64 -31.62 2.91
CA ASN A 195 -7.51 -32.47 3.28
C ASN A 195 -6.29 -31.70 3.80
N SER A 196 -6.18 -30.41 3.50
CA SER A 196 -5.11 -29.56 4.03
C SER A 196 -5.35 -29.07 5.46
N LEU A 197 -6.58 -29.19 5.97
CA LEU A 197 -6.95 -28.75 7.31
C LEU A 197 -6.47 -29.75 8.38
N GLU A 198 -5.90 -29.20 9.46
CA GLU A 198 -5.59 -29.95 10.67
C GLU A 198 -6.88 -30.49 11.32
N LYS A 199 -6.82 -31.67 11.93
CA LYS A 199 -7.95 -32.26 12.67
C LYS A 199 -7.81 -32.00 14.16
N THR A 200 -8.90 -31.65 14.84
CA THR A 200 -8.95 -31.58 16.30
C THR A 200 -9.01 -32.98 16.92
N GLU A 201 -8.82 -33.07 18.24
CA GLU A 201 -8.94 -34.34 18.99
C GLU A 201 -10.32 -35.00 18.82
N GLU A 202 -11.37 -34.20 18.61
CA GLU A 202 -12.74 -34.66 18.35
C GLU A 202 -12.99 -35.06 16.88
N GLY A 203 -11.96 -35.01 16.02
CA GLY A 203 -12.05 -35.38 14.60
C GLY A 203 -12.65 -34.31 13.69
N LYS A 204 -12.94 -33.10 14.19
CA LYS A 204 -13.40 -31.95 13.38
C LYS A 204 -12.24 -31.28 12.66
N LEU A 205 -12.53 -30.61 11.55
CA LEU A 205 -11.55 -29.87 10.75
C LEU A 205 -11.37 -28.46 11.31
N LYS A 206 -10.12 -28.07 11.55
CA LYS A 206 -9.72 -26.79 12.12
C LYS A 206 -9.60 -25.73 11.03
N VAL A 207 -10.54 -24.79 11.02
CA VAL A 207 -10.51 -23.64 10.11
C VAL A 207 -9.97 -22.43 10.86
N THR A 208 -8.80 -21.93 10.47
CA THR A 208 -8.23 -20.70 11.04
C THR A 208 -8.81 -19.45 10.38
N LEU A 209 -8.63 -18.29 11.01
CA LEU A 209 -9.04 -16.99 10.45
C LEU A 209 -8.00 -16.36 9.50
N LYS A 210 -6.95 -17.11 9.14
CA LYS A 210 -5.95 -16.62 8.19
C LYS A 210 -6.51 -16.64 6.76
N TYR A 211 -5.97 -15.78 5.90
CA TYR A 211 -6.48 -15.56 4.54
C TYR A 211 -6.61 -16.83 3.68
N PRO A 212 -5.66 -17.79 3.75
CA PRO A 212 -5.77 -19.05 3.00
C PRO A 212 -6.98 -19.91 3.36
N HIS A 213 -7.55 -19.77 4.56
CA HIS A 213 -8.77 -20.48 4.96
C HIS A 213 -10.02 -19.62 4.83
N TYR A 214 -9.94 -18.35 5.26
CA TYR A 214 -11.08 -17.44 5.29
C TYR A 214 -11.66 -17.19 3.88
N PHE A 215 -10.84 -16.80 2.90
CA PHE A 215 -11.38 -16.42 1.59
C PHE A 215 -11.97 -17.59 0.80
N PRO A 216 -11.34 -18.78 0.72
CA PRO A 216 -11.97 -19.92 0.08
C PRO A 216 -13.30 -20.31 0.73
N LEU A 217 -13.36 -20.33 2.07
CA LEU A 217 -14.60 -20.61 2.80
C LEU A 217 -15.69 -19.60 2.48
N MET A 218 -15.40 -18.30 2.57
CA MET A 218 -16.39 -17.26 2.31
C MET A 218 -16.86 -17.20 0.85
N LYS A 219 -16.08 -17.74 -0.10
CA LYS A 219 -16.46 -17.81 -1.52
C LYS A 219 -17.21 -19.09 -1.90
N LYS A 220 -16.89 -20.24 -1.29
CA LYS A 220 -17.35 -21.56 -1.76
C LYS A 220 -18.22 -22.34 -0.78
N CYS A 221 -18.14 -22.07 0.52
CA CYS A 221 -18.94 -22.81 1.50
C CYS A 221 -20.42 -22.45 1.34
N HIS A 222 -21.24 -23.42 0.94
CA HIS A 222 -22.67 -23.21 0.70
C HIS A 222 -23.52 -23.27 1.98
N VAL A 223 -22.91 -23.60 3.13
CA VAL A 223 -23.57 -23.61 4.44
C VAL A 223 -23.56 -22.19 5.04
N PRO A 224 -24.72 -21.50 5.12
CA PRO A 224 -24.76 -20.09 5.54
C PRO A 224 -24.34 -19.88 7.00
N GLU A 225 -24.68 -20.83 7.89
CA GLU A 225 -24.29 -20.77 9.30
C GLU A 225 -22.78 -20.83 9.52
N THR A 226 -22.08 -21.63 8.72
CA THR A 226 -20.62 -21.69 8.72
C THR A 226 -20.03 -20.35 8.29
N ARG A 227 -20.52 -19.78 7.17
CA ARG A 227 -20.08 -18.45 6.71
C ARG A 227 -20.34 -17.36 7.76
N ARG A 228 -21.51 -17.37 8.40
CA ARG A 228 -21.89 -16.42 9.45
C ARG A 228 -20.94 -16.47 10.66
N LYS A 229 -20.66 -17.67 11.17
CA LYS A 229 -19.74 -17.85 12.31
C LYS A 229 -18.32 -17.38 11.97
N VAL A 230 -17.83 -17.74 10.78
CA VAL A 230 -16.47 -17.41 10.34
C VAL A 230 -16.32 -15.90 10.08
N GLU A 231 -17.30 -15.26 9.44
CA GLU A 231 -17.31 -13.81 9.21
C GLU A 231 -17.36 -13.03 10.53
N GLY A 232 -18.26 -13.42 11.45
CA GLY A 232 -18.39 -12.78 12.75
C GLY A 232 -17.08 -12.87 13.56
N MET A 233 -16.42 -14.02 13.57
CA MET A 233 -15.14 -14.18 14.25
C MET A 233 -14.00 -13.43 13.56
N PHE A 234 -13.93 -13.47 12.23
CA PHE A 234 -12.90 -12.77 11.45
C PHE A 234 -12.92 -11.26 11.69
N ASN A 235 -14.12 -10.66 11.72
CA ASN A 235 -14.33 -9.23 11.96
C ASN A 235 -14.42 -8.87 13.46
N SER A 236 -14.13 -9.81 14.37
CA SER A 236 -14.05 -9.57 15.82
C SER A 236 -12.69 -9.93 16.41
N ARG A 237 -11.69 -10.23 15.56
CA ARG A 237 -10.31 -10.51 16.02
C ARG A 237 -9.75 -9.32 16.77
N CYS A 238 -9.11 -9.59 17.91
CA CYS A 238 -8.46 -8.58 18.75
C CYS A 238 -9.38 -7.41 19.13
N LYS A 239 -10.70 -7.63 19.18
CA LYS A 239 -11.68 -6.55 19.31
C LYS A 239 -11.45 -5.70 20.55
N GLU A 240 -11.18 -6.31 21.70
CA GLU A 240 -11.01 -5.59 22.96
C GLU A 240 -9.70 -4.80 22.98
N GLU A 241 -8.60 -5.43 22.59
CA GLU A 241 -7.27 -4.83 22.61
C GLU A 241 -7.12 -3.74 21.54
N ASN A 242 -7.48 -4.04 20.29
CA ASN A 242 -7.26 -3.14 19.17
C ASN A 242 -8.28 -1.98 19.15
N CYS A 243 -9.45 -2.12 19.77
CA CYS A 243 -10.37 -0.98 19.90
C CYS A 243 -9.82 0.10 20.84
N LEU A 244 -9.15 -0.30 21.94
CA LEU A 244 -8.48 0.64 22.84
C LEU A 244 -7.28 1.31 22.15
N ILE A 245 -6.47 0.51 21.44
CA ILE A 245 -5.33 1.03 20.68
C ILE A 245 -5.80 2.02 19.60
N LEU A 246 -6.85 1.68 18.83
CA LEU A 246 -7.35 2.53 17.76
C LEU A 246 -7.84 3.88 18.27
N LYS A 247 -8.57 3.89 19.40
CA LYS A 247 -9.02 5.14 20.04
C LYS A 247 -7.83 6.03 20.39
N GLU A 248 -6.81 5.46 21.03
CA GLU A 248 -5.62 6.19 21.41
C GLU A 248 -4.79 6.67 20.22
N LEU A 249 -4.69 5.86 19.15
CA LEU A 249 -4.04 6.25 17.90
C LEU A 249 -4.71 7.49 17.29
N VAL A 250 -6.05 7.50 17.20
CA VAL A 250 -6.81 8.62 16.63
C VAL A 250 -6.61 9.90 17.45
N ASP A 251 -6.72 9.81 18.79
CA ASP A 251 -6.53 10.95 19.69
C ASP A 251 -5.12 11.54 19.58
N LEU A 252 -4.09 10.68 19.58
CA LEU A 252 -2.69 11.11 19.47
C LEU A 252 -2.36 11.69 18.09
N ARG A 253 -2.96 11.14 17.02
CA ARG A 253 -2.81 11.67 15.66
C ARG A 253 -3.41 13.07 15.52
N ALA A 254 -4.58 13.30 16.10
CA ALA A 254 -5.20 14.63 16.15
C ALA A 254 -4.33 15.62 16.93
N GLN A 255 -3.92 15.28 18.16
CA GLN A 255 -3.05 16.12 18.98
C GLN A 255 -1.73 16.47 18.28
N LYS A 256 -1.08 15.49 17.63
CA LYS A 256 0.16 15.72 16.87
C LYS A 256 -0.06 16.71 15.74
N SER A 257 -1.13 16.55 14.98
CA SER A 257 -1.43 17.42 13.84
C SER A 257 -1.78 18.84 14.27
N ASP A 258 -2.51 18.99 15.37
CA ASP A 258 -2.82 20.29 15.97
C ASP A 258 -1.53 21.02 16.41
N LEU A 259 -0.60 20.31 17.07
CA LEU A 259 0.71 20.86 17.45
C LEU A 259 1.54 21.30 16.23
N LEU A 260 1.32 20.67 15.08
CA LEU A 260 1.95 21.00 13.80
C LEU A 260 1.15 22.01 12.97
N CYS A 261 0.12 22.61 13.55
CA CYS A 261 -0.75 23.63 12.94
C CYS A 261 -1.59 23.13 11.74
N PHE A 262 -1.97 21.85 11.74
CA PHE A 262 -2.94 21.29 10.80
C PHE A 262 -4.29 21.08 11.47
N SER A 263 -5.39 21.40 10.79
CA SER A 263 -6.74 21.24 11.34
C SER A 263 -7.14 19.79 11.60
N THR A 264 -6.52 18.84 10.91
CA THR A 264 -6.82 17.41 11.02
C THR A 264 -5.57 16.56 10.76
N HIS A 265 -5.62 15.30 11.17
CA HIS A 265 -4.59 14.34 10.78
C HIS A 265 -4.57 14.08 9.27
N ALA A 266 -5.74 13.96 8.65
CA ALA A 266 -5.85 13.80 7.21
C ALA A 266 -5.18 14.95 6.45
N ASP A 267 -5.40 16.22 6.80
CA ASP A 267 -4.75 17.34 6.12
C ASP A 267 -3.23 17.36 6.31
N PHE A 268 -2.74 16.95 7.50
CA PHE A 268 -1.31 16.74 7.72
C PHE A 268 -0.76 15.68 6.76
N VAL A 269 -1.42 14.54 6.60
CA VAL A 269 -0.93 13.47 5.72
C VAL A 269 -1.02 13.87 4.25
N LEU A 270 -2.17 14.38 3.82
CA LEU A 270 -2.53 14.63 2.42
C LEU A 270 -1.74 15.77 1.78
N GLU A 271 -1.15 16.66 2.57
CA GLU A 271 -0.24 17.70 2.09
C GLU A 271 0.87 17.16 1.16
N MET A 272 1.36 15.94 1.46
CA MET A 272 2.42 15.28 0.69
C MET A 272 1.89 14.43 -0.48
N ASN A 273 0.58 14.20 -0.56
CA ASN A 273 -0.04 13.42 -1.62
C ASN A 273 -0.46 14.28 -2.82
N MET A 274 -0.86 13.63 -3.91
CA MET A 274 -1.43 14.30 -5.08
C MET A 274 -2.79 14.95 -4.77
N ALA A 275 -3.57 14.40 -3.82
CA ALA A 275 -4.90 14.92 -3.47
C ALA A 275 -4.85 16.23 -2.66
N LYS A 276 -3.73 16.53 -1.99
CA LYS A 276 -3.44 17.76 -1.23
C LYS A 276 -4.30 18.06 0.01
N SER A 277 -5.58 17.69 0.05
CA SER A 277 -6.48 18.02 1.16
C SER A 277 -7.56 16.96 1.41
N SER A 278 -8.02 16.88 2.65
CA SER A 278 -9.13 16.00 3.05
C SER A 278 -10.42 16.30 2.28
N LYS A 279 -10.68 17.58 1.98
CA LYS A 279 -11.81 18.02 1.15
C LYS A 279 -11.76 17.42 -0.26
N THR A 280 -10.60 17.42 -0.90
CA THR A 280 -10.43 16.82 -2.24
C THR A 280 -10.70 15.33 -2.21
N VAL A 281 -10.24 14.63 -1.17
CA VAL A 281 -10.50 13.18 -0.99
C VAL A 281 -11.99 12.92 -0.75
N ALA A 282 -12.64 13.70 0.12
CA ALA A 282 -14.07 13.58 0.38
C ALA A 282 -14.90 13.77 -0.90
N THR A 283 -14.65 14.84 -1.66
CA THR A 283 -15.31 15.07 -2.96
C THR A 283 -15.08 13.91 -3.93
N PHE A 284 -13.85 13.41 -4.04
CA PHE A 284 -13.53 12.26 -4.89
C PHE A 284 -14.35 11.02 -4.52
N LEU A 285 -14.39 10.65 -3.23
CA LEU A 285 -15.09 9.47 -2.75
C LEU A 285 -16.61 9.62 -2.86
N ASP A 286 -17.15 10.81 -2.57
CA ASP A 286 -18.59 11.10 -2.67
C ASP A 286 -19.07 11.02 -4.12
N GLU A 287 -18.38 11.68 -5.05
CA GLU A 287 -18.71 11.63 -6.47
C GLU A 287 -18.64 10.20 -7.02
N LEU A 288 -17.57 9.46 -6.68
CA LEU A 288 -17.39 8.10 -7.14
C LEU A 288 -18.47 7.16 -6.59
N SER A 289 -18.84 7.33 -5.32
CA SER A 289 -19.93 6.59 -4.69
C SER A 289 -21.27 6.85 -5.40
N LEU A 290 -21.55 8.11 -5.72
CA LEU A 290 -22.81 8.52 -6.35
C LEU A 290 -22.90 7.93 -7.77
N LYS A 291 -21.80 7.95 -8.53
CA LYS A 291 -21.74 7.38 -9.88
C LYS A 291 -21.82 5.85 -9.88
N LEU A 292 -21.26 5.17 -8.87
CA LEU A 292 -21.31 3.70 -8.74
C LEU A 292 -22.63 3.18 -8.14
N LYS A 293 -23.44 4.04 -7.50
CA LYS A 293 -24.69 3.65 -6.83
C LYS A 293 -25.64 2.83 -7.72
N PRO A 294 -25.94 3.23 -8.98
CA PRO A 294 -26.83 2.44 -9.84
C PRO A 294 -26.30 1.04 -10.16
N LEU A 295 -24.97 0.91 -10.31
CA LEU A 295 -24.34 -0.38 -10.53
C LEU A 295 -24.42 -1.26 -9.27
N GLY A 296 -24.17 -0.69 -8.10
CA GLY A 296 -24.33 -1.38 -6.82
C GLY A 296 -25.77 -1.86 -6.57
N GLU A 297 -26.77 -1.04 -6.88
CA GLU A 297 -28.19 -1.43 -6.78
C GLU A 297 -28.53 -2.61 -7.70
N LYS A 298 -28.06 -2.57 -8.94
CA LYS A 298 -28.22 -3.66 -9.90
C LYS A 298 -27.55 -4.96 -9.42
N GLU A 299 -26.31 -4.88 -8.96
CA GLU A 299 -25.57 -6.05 -8.47
C GLU A 299 -26.21 -6.64 -7.19
N ARG A 300 -26.70 -5.80 -6.25
CA ARG A 300 -27.45 -6.29 -5.09
C ARG A 300 -28.74 -6.99 -5.48
N ALA A 301 -29.49 -6.47 -6.44
CA ALA A 301 -30.72 -7.11 -6.91
C ALA A 301 -30.44 -8.52 -7.44
N VAL A 302 -29.39 -8.68 -8.26
CA VAL A 302 -28.94 -9.97 -8.78
C VAL A 302 -28.52 -10.92 -7.66
N ILE A 303 -27.71 -10.46 -6.70
CA ILE A 303 -27.27 -11.28 -5.56
C ILE A 303 -28.45 -11.73 -4.71
N LEU A 304 -29.41 -10.85 -4.45
CA LEU A 304 -30.59 -11.18 -3.65
C LEU A 304 -31.47 -12.23 -4.35
N GLU A 305 -31.65 -12.12 -5.66
CA GLU A 305 -32.38 -13.12 -6.45
C GLU A 305 -31.68 -14.49 -6.42
N LEU A 306 -30.34 -14.51 -6.58
CA LEU A 306 -29.55 -15.74 -6.47
C LEU A 306 -29.67 -16.38 -5.09
N LYS A 307 -29.62 -15.56 -4.03
CA LYS A 307 -29.80 -16.02 -2.65
C LYS A 307 -31.17 -16.65 -2.45
N GLN A 308 -32.24 -16.00 -2.91
CA GLN A 308 -33.61 -16.52 -2.79
C GLN A 308 -33.75 -17.88 -3.49
N LYS A 309 -33.31 -17.98 -4.76
CA LYS A 309 -33.32 -19.22 -5.53
C LYS A 309 -32.54 -20.35 -4.87
N GLU A 310 -31.37 -20.04 -4.30
CA GLU A 310 -30.56 -21.06 -3.62
C GLU A 310 -31.16 -21.49 -2.28
N CYS A 311 -31.72 -20.56 -1.50
CA CYS A 311 -32.44 -20.89 -0.28
C CYS A 311 -33.62 -21.83 -0.56
N GLU A 312 -34.42 -21.53 -1.59
CA GLU A 312 -35.52 -22.40 -2.04
C GLU A 312 -35.01 -23.79 -2.47
N LYS A 313 -33.98 -23.83 -3.34
CA LYS A 313 -33.40 -25.09 -3.83
C LYS A 313 -32.85 -25.98 -2.72
N ARG A 314 -32.30 -25.38 -1.66
CA ARG A 314 -31.67 -26.11 -0.54
C ARG A 314 -32.58 -26.27 0.68
N GLY A 315 -33.81 -25.76 0.65
CA GLY A 315 -34.72 -25.78 1.79
C GLY A 315 -34.21 -24.97 3.00
N LEU A 316 -33.44 -23.90 2.76
CA LEU A 316 -32.89 -23.02 3.79
C LEU A 316 -33.82 -21.82 4.03
N PRO A 317 -33.87 -21.27 5.26
CA PRO A 317 -34.62 -20.05 5.51
C PRO A 317 -34.02 -18.87 4.73
N SER A 318 -34.88 -17.99 4.24
CA SER A 318 -34.50 -16.72 3.62
C SER A 318 -34.92 -15.56 4.52
N ASP A 319 -33.99 -14.64 4.81
CA ASP A 319 -34.23 -13.43 5.60
C ASP A 319 -34.48 -12.20 4.70
N GLY A 320 -34.60 -12.39 3.39
CA GLY A 320 -34.97 -11.33 2.44
C GLY A 320 -33.92 -10.22 2.25
N ARG A 321 -32.72 -10.38 2.80
CA ARG A 321 -31.63 -9.38 2.74
C ARG A 321 -30.30 -10.01 2.35
N ILE A 322 -29.33 -9.19 1.99
CA ILE A 322 -27.93 -9.62 1.82
C ILE A 322 -27.21 -9.32 3.12
N ASN A 323 -26.60 -10.34 3.73
CA ASN A 323 -25.77 -10.13 4.93
C ASN A 323 -24.28 -10.05 4.55
N ALA A 324 -23.44 -9.53 5.45
CA ALA A 324 -22.00 -9.46 5.23
C ALA A 324 -21.37 -10.83 4.86
N TRP A 325 -21.82 -11.91 5.49
CA TRP A 325 -21.35 -13.28 5.22
C TRP A 325 -21.88 -13.90 3.91
N ASP A 326 -22.82 -13.23 3.23
CA ASP A 326 -23.37 -13.68 1.95
C ASP A 326 -22.63 -13.06 0.76
N MET A 327 -22.00 -11.89 0.95
CA MET A 327 -21.40 -11.09 -0.12
C MET A 327 -20.40 -11.86 -0.99
N ARG A 328 -19.33 -12.39 -0.39
CA ARG A 328 -18.26 -13.06 -1.16
C ARG A 328 -18.75 -14.31 -1.87
N TYR A 329 -19.69 -15.02 -1.25
CA TYR A 329 -20.26 -16.24 -1.79
C TYR A 329 -21.08 -15.93 -3.04
N TYR A 330 -22.01 -14.99 -2.97
CA TYR A 330 -22.84 -14.66 -4.13
C TYR A 330 -22.13 -13.83 -5.19
N MET A 331 -21.13 -13.00 -4.84
CA MET A 331 -20.23 -12.40 -5.83
C MET A 331 -19.51 -13.48 -6.65
N ASN A 332 -19.03 -14.55 -6.00
CA ASN A 332 -18.45 -15.70 -6.69
C ASN A 332 -19.49 -16.47 -7.52
N GLN A 333 -20.71 -16.64 -7.02
CA GLN A 333 -21.79 -17.28 -7.80
C GLN A 333 -22.19 -16.48 -9.03
N VAL A 334 -22.19 -15.14 -8.97
CA VAL A 334 -22.41 -14.29 -10.15
C VAL A 334 -21.33 -14.54 -11.20
N GLU A 335 -20.06 -14.60 -10.78
CA GLU A 335 -18.92 -14.90 -11.65
C GLU A 335 -19.07 -16.27 -12.33
N GLU A 336 -19.39 -17.31 -11.56
CA GLU A 336 -19.53 -18.68 -12.07
C GLU A 336 -20.76 -18.84 -12.98
N THR A 337 -21.91 -18.28 -12.58
CA THR A 337 -23.19 -18.54 -13.28
C THR A 337 -23.46 -17.61 -14.46
N GLN A 338 -23.05 -16.34 -14.38
CA GLN A 338 -23.32 -15.37 -15.47
C GLN A 338 -22.21 -15.30 -16.50
N TYR A 339 -20.95 -15.52 -16.09
CA TYR A 339 -19.80 -15.43 -16.98
C TYR A 339 -19.24 -16.81 -17.36
N SER A 340 -19.74 -17.90 -16.75
CA SER A 340 -19.33 -19.29 -17.04
C SER A 340 -17.80 -19.48 -16.98
N VAL A 341 -17.11 -18.73 -16.11
CA VAL A 341 -15.67 -18.83 -15.94
C VAL A 341 -15.36 -19.84 -14.85
N ASP A 342 -14.94 -21.04 -15.25
CA ASP A 342 -14.37 -22.01 -14.31
C ASP A 342 -12.92 -21.65 -14.00
N GLN A 343 -12.68 -21.07 -12.83
CA GLN A 343 -11.33 -20.72 -12.36
C GLN A 343 -10.41 -21.94 -12.22
N ASN A 344 -10.95 -23.15 -11.99
CA ASN A 344 -10.15 -24.36 -11.90
C ASN A 344 -9.64 -24.83 -13.26
N LEU A 345 -10.44 -24.66 -14.31
CA LEU A 345 -9.99 -24.92 -15.68
C LEU A 345 -9.08 -23.79 -16.18
N LEU A 346 -9.43 -22.54 -15.88
CA LEU A 346 -8.67 -21.37 -16.34
C LEU A 346 -7.22 -21.39 -15.84
N LYS A 347 -6.98 -21.73 -14.56
CA LYS A 347 -5.62 -21.78 -14.01
C LYS A 347 -4.70 -22.80 -14.71
N GLU A 348 -5.26 -23.84 -15.36
CA GLU A 348 -4.48 -24.81 -16.13
C GLU A 348 -3.81 -24.18 -17.37
N TYR A 349 -4.37 -23.09 -17.90
CA TYR A 349 -3.81 -22.32 -19.01
C TYR A 349 -2.74 -21.31 -18.58
N PHE A 350 -2.55 -21.09 -17.28
CA PHE A 350 -1.57 -20.16 -16.73
C PHE A 350 -0.49 -20.86 -15.88
N PRO A 351 0.27 -21.84 -16.40
CA PRO A 351 1.44 -22.36 -15.70
C PRO A 351 2.41 -21.22 -15.39
N MET A 352 2.97 -21.22 -14.16
CA MET A 352 3.83 -20.15 -13.67
C MET A 352 4.97 -19.81 -14.65
N GLN A 353 5.60 -20.81 -15.26
CA GLN A 353 6.70 -20.61 -16.21
C GLN A 353 6.24 -19.85 -17.47
N VAL A 354 5.05 -20.17 -17.99
CA VAL A 354 4.47 -19.52 -19.16
C VAL A 354 4.08 -18.09 -18.84
N VAL A 355 3.46 -17.86 -17.67
CA VAL A 355 3.08 -16.52 -17.21
C VAL A 355 4.32 -15.64 -17.00
N THR A 356 5.36 -16.15 -16.33
CA THR A 356 6.60 -15.39 -16.12
C THR A 356 7.26 -15.02 -17.45
N ALA A 357 7.39 -15.96 -18.38
CA ALA A 357 7.98 -15.68 -19.69
C ALA A 357 7.17 -14.62 -20.47
N GLY A 358 5.85 -14.82 -20.60
CA GLY A 358 4.99 -13.88 -21.31
C GLY A 358 4.95 -12.49 -20.68
N LEU A 359 4.93 -12.41 -19.34
CA LEU A 359 4.99 -11.12 -18.61
C LEU A 359 6.30 -10.39 -18.92
N LEU A 360 7.43 -11.08 -18.83
CA LEU A 360 8.74 -10.51 -19.14
C LEU A 360 8.79 -10.03 -20.60
N ASP A 361 8.32 -10.83 -21.55
CA ASP A 361 8.29 -10.48 -22.98
C ASP A 361 7.46 -9.24 -23.27
N ILE A 362 6.26 -9.12 -22.67
CA ILE A 362 5.40 -7.95 -22.80
C ILE A 362 6.15 -6.68 -22.35
N TYR A 363 6.80 -6.72 -21.19
CA TYR A 363 7.51 -5.55 -20.66
C TYR A 363 8.81 -5.23 -21.40
N GLN A 364 9.50 -6.24 -21.93
CA GLN A 364 10.67 -6.04 -22.79
C GLN A 364 10.30 -5.24 -24.05
N GLU A 365 9.23 -5.66 -24.75
CA GLU A 365 8.75 -4.98 -25.95
C GLU A 365 8.23 -3.58 -25.63
N LEU A 366 7.36 -3.46 -24.61
CA LEU A 366 6.68 -2.22 -24.30
C LEU A 366 7.63 -1.13 -23.80
N LEU A 367 8.63 -1.49 -22.99
CA LEU A 367 9.53 -0.54 -22.34
C LEU A 367 10.89 -0.41 -23.04
N GLY A 368 11.13 -1.16 -24.12
CA GLY A 368 12.43 -1.19 -24.79
C GLY A 368 13.55 -1.70 -23.88
N LEU A 369 13.31 -2.83 -23.22
CA LEU A 369 14.19 -3.45 -22.24
C LEU A 369 14.55 -4.88 -22.63
N SER A 370 15.67 -5.37 -22.11
CA SER A 370 16.06 -6.78 -22.16
C SER A 370 16.33 -7.27 -20.76
N PHE A 371 15.76 -8.42 -20.42
CA PHE A 371 15.89 -9.09 -19.13
C PHE A 371 16.73 -10.35 -19.29
N GLN A 372 17.84 -10.44 -18.56
CA GLN A 372 18.77 -11.56 -18.64
C GLN A 372 18.85 -12.25 -17.29
N LEU A 373 18.63 -13.57 -17.26
CA LEU A 373 18.73 -14.37 -16.04
C LEU A 373 20.19 -14.51 -15.62
N GLU A 374 20.49 -14.20 -14.37
CA GLU A 374 21.81 -14.38 -13.76
C GLU A 374 21.92 -15.79 -13.16
N GLU A 375 22.41 -16.77 -13.92
CA GLU A 375 22.41 -18.20 -13.54
C GLU A 375 23.15 -18.53 -12.24
N LYS A 376 24.10 -17.68 -11.82
CA LYS A 376 24.95 -17.90 -10.63
C LYS A 376 24.82 -16.77 -9.61
N ALA A 377 23.65 -16.14 -9.53
CA ALA A 377 23.39 -15.07 -8.58
C ALA A 377 23.45 -15.56 -7.13
N GLN A 378 24.02 -14.74 -6.25
CA GLN A 378 23.86 -14.93 -4.81
C GLN A 378 22.45 -14.51 -4.41
N VAL A 379 21.69 -15.45 -3.85
CA VAL A 379 20.28 -15.27 -3.46
C VAL A 379 20.03 -15.86 -2.07
N TRP A 380 18.96 -15.44 -1.40
CA TRP A 380 18.61 -15.87 -0.04
C TRP A 380 17.87 -17.21 0.03
N HIS A 381 17.39 -17.74 -1.10
CA HIS A 381 16.71 -19.03 -1.22
C HIS A 381 16.92 -19.63 -2.62
N GLU A 382 16.94 -20.96 -2.75
CA GLU A 382 17.25 -21.66 -4.01
C GLU A 382 16.23 -21.41 -5.14
N ASP A 383 14.98 -21.12 -4.79
CA ASP A 383 13.91 -20.80 -5.75
C ASP A 383 13.96 -19.36 -6.31
N VAL A 384 14.81 -18.51 -5.75
CA VAL A 384 14.89 -17.09 -6.13
C VAL A 384 15.73 -16.93 -7.39
N LYS A 385 15.22 -16.13 -8.33
CA LYS A 385 15.89 -15.81 -9.59
C LYS A 385 16.23 -14.32 -9.65
N LEU A 386 17.45 -14.01 -10.07
CA LEU A 386 17.89 -12.65 -10.33
C LEU A 386 17.92 -12.38 -11.83
N TYR A 387 17.38 -11.24 -12.25
CA TYR A 387 17.45 -10.78 -13.63
C TYR A 387 18.16 -9.43 -13.72
N SER A 388 19.10 -9.28 -14.65
CA SER A 388 19.65 -7.99 -15.03
C SER A 388 18.80 -7.34 -16.12
N VAL A 389 18.62 -6.01 -16.03
CA VAL A 389 17.77 -5.24 -16.94
C VAL A 389 18.62 -4.27 -17.73
N THR A 390 18.59 -4.37 -19.06
CA THR A 390 19.39 -3.54 -19.96
C THR A 390 18.48 -2.80 -20.94
N ASP A 391 18.76 -1.51 -21.17
CA ASP A 391 18.09 -0.74 -22.21
C ASP A 391 18.49 -1.25 -23.60
N THR A 392 17.51 -1.59 -24.44
CA THR A 392 17.79 -2.19 -25.76
C THR A 392 18.43 -1.24 -26.75
N ALA A 393 18.27 0.08 -26.59
CA ALA A 393 18.80 1.09 -27.49
C ALA A 393 20.21 1.56 -27.08
N SER A 394 20.45 1.80 -25.80
CA SER A 394 21.75 2.27 -25.30
C SER A 394 22.71 1.14 -24.91
N GLY A 395 22.17 -0.05 -24.62
CA GLY A 395 22.94 -1.17 -24.04
C GLY A 395 23.38 -0.90 -22.59
N GLU A 396 22.81 0.11 -21.93
CA GLU A 396 23.11 0.45 -20.54
C GLU A 396 22.31 -0.45 -19.59
N THR A 397 23.01 -1.12 -18.68
CA THR A 397 22.39 -1.90 -17.61
C THR A 397 21.88 -0.96 -16.53
N HIS A 398 20.59 -1.02 -16.25
CA HIS A 398 19.98 -0.24 -15.18
C HIS A 398 20.43 -0.77 -13.81
N SER A 399 20.86 0.13 -12.93
CA SER A 399 21.03 -0.23 -11.51
C SER A 399 19.66 -0.52 -10.90
N PRO A 400 19.56 -1.50 -10.00
CA PRO A 400 18.31 -1.74 -9.30
C PRO A 400 17.92 -0.45 -8.56
N PRO A 401 16.65 -0.01 -8.65
CA PRO A 401 16.17 0.99 -7.71
C PRO A 401 16.30 0.43 -6.29
N PRO A 402 16.38 1.30 -5.25
CA PRO A 402 16.09 0.86 -3.89
C PRO A 402 14.78 0.05 -3.90
N ILE A 403 14.72 -1.04 -3.13
CA ILE A 403 13.50 -1.86 -2.99
C ILE A 403 12.50 -1.01 -2.19
N GLU A 404 11.87 -0.05 -2.84
CA GLU A 404 10.72 0.67 -2.31
C GLU A 404 9.48 0.10 -2.96
N THR A 405 8.80 -0.75 -2.19
CA THR A 405 7.37 -1.06 -2.26
C THR A 405 6.79 -1.20 -3.67
N LEU A 406 6.70 -2.44 -4.14
CA LEU A 406 5.73 -2.82 -5.17
C LEU A 406 4.33 -2.58 -4.59
N TRP A 407 3.63 -1.57 -5.07
CA TRP A 407 2.25 -1.31 -4.68
C TRP A 407 1.33 -2.27 -5.42
N ASP A 408 0.42 -2.90 -4.66
CA ASP A 408 -0.57 -3.85 -5.14
C ASP A 408 -1.38 -3.27 -6.32
N SER A 409 -1.22 -3.88 -7.49
CA SER A 409 -2.13 -3.68 -8.61
C SER A 409 -3.32 -4.63 -8.44
N GLN A 410 -4.50 -4.06 -8.22
CA GLN A 410 -5.73 -4.82 -8.09
C GLN A 410 -6.21 -5.30 -9.47
N LEU A 411 -6.42 -6.62 -9.62
CA LEU A 411 -7.10 -7.18 -10.80
C LEU A 411 -8.54 -6.67 -10.89
N LEU A 412 -8.98 -6.37 -12.12
CA LEU A 412 -10.38 -6.12 -12.47
C LEU A 412 -11.21 -7.38 -12.17
N LEU A 413 -12.02 -7.33 -11.11
CA LEU A 413 -12.98 -8.38 -10.75
C LEU A 413 -14.36 -8.12 -11.40
N PRO A 414 -15.10 -9.17 -11.84
CA PRO A 414 -16.41 -9.04 -12.48
C PRO A 414 -17.51 -8.41 -11.61
N SER A 415 -17.42 -8.50 -10.27
CA SER A 415 -18.32 -7.79 -9.35
C SER A 415 -17.81 -6.38 -9.00
N SER A 416 -17.60 -5.57 -10.02
CA SER A 416 -16.83 -4.32 -9.90
C SER A 416 -17.55 -3.21 -9.12
N GLY A 417 -18.89 -3.15 -9.12
CA GLY A 417 -19.64 -2.10 -8.42
C GLY A 417 -19.57 -2.24 -6.90
N LEU A 418 -20.04 -3.36 -6.37
CA LEU A 418 -20.04 -3.64 -4.92
C LEU A 418 -18.62 -3.77 -4.36
N PHE A 419 -17.68 -4.29 -5.16
CA PHE A 419 -16.28 -4.29 -4.78
C PHE A 419 -15.77 -2.85 -4.56
N ASN A 420 -15.98 -1.95 -5.53
CA ASN A 420 -15.53 -0.56 -5.42
C ASN A 420 -16.30 0.21 -4.33
N LEU A 421 -17.61 0.00 -4.18
CA LEU A 421 -18.39 0.60 -3.08
C LEU A 421 -17.86 0.18 -1.72
N ARG A 422 -17.44 -1.09 -1.55
CA ARG A 422 -16.78 -1.53 -0.32
C ARG A 422 -15.43 -0.84 -0.11
N GLN A 423 -14.63 -0.63 -1.16
CA GLN A 423 -13.38 0.14 -1.04
C GLN A 423 -13.66 1.60 -0.65
N ILE A 424 -14.74 2.20 -1.15
CA ILE A 424 -15.18 3.55 -0.76
C ILE A 424 -15.59 3.58 0.72
N VAL A 425 -16.32 2.57 1.23
CA VAL A 425 -16.63 2.47 2.67
C VAL A 425 -15.36 2.49 3.51
N LEU A 426 -14.36 1.68 3.16
CA LEU A 426 -13.09 1.62 3.88
C LEU A 426 -12.33 2.95 3.82
N ALA A 427 -12.28 3.59 2.64
CA ALA A 427 -11.65 4.89 2.47
C ALA A 427 -12.35 5.99 3.27
N LYS A 428 -13.69 5.98 3.32
CA LYS A 428 -14.48 6.95 4.09
C LYS A 428 -14.33 6.75 5.59
N VAL A 429 -14.31 5.50 6.09
CA VAL A 429 -13.99 5.22 7.49
C VAL A 429 -12.60 5.75 7.85
N ASP A 430 -11.61 5.46 7.01
CA ASP A 430 -10.24 5.98 7.21
C ASP A 430 -10.20 7.51 7.26
N GLN A 431 -10.89 8.22 6.36
CA GLN A 431 -10.97 9.69 6.44
C GLN A 431 -11.73 10.18 7.68
N ALA A 432 -12.83 9.54 8.05
CA ALA A 432 -13.66 9.92 9.21
C ALA A 432 -12.87 9.80 10.52
N LEU A 433 -12.08 8.73 10.69
CA LEU A 433 -11.23 8.53 11.86
C LEU A 433 -10.08 9.54 11.98
N HIS A 434 -9.71 10.21 10.90
CA HIS A 434 -8.57 11.14 10.85
C HIS A 434 -8.98 12.59 10.60
N THR A 435 -10.27 12.94 10.76
CA THR A 435 -10.83 14.30 10.61
C THR A 435 -11.59 14.77 11.87
N GLN A 436 -12.22 15.96 11.82
CA GLN A 436 -12.49 16.86 12.97
C GLN A 436 -13.34 16.31 14.13
N MET A 437 -14.02 15.18 13.99
CA MET A 437 -14.61 14.47 15.12
C MET A 437 -14.40 12.97 14.93
N PRO A 438 -13.62 12.30 15.80
CA PRO A 438 -13.53 10.85 15.79
C PRO A 438 -14.94 10.27 15.98
N ALA A 439 -15.56 9.83 14.89
CA ALA A 439 -16.77 9.03 14.99
C ALA A 439 -16.42 7.73 15.72
N ASP A 440 -17.36 7.14 16.44
CA ASP A 440 -17.16 5.79 16.94
C ASP A 440 -16.85 4.88 15.73
N PRO A 441 -15.68 4.19 15.70
CA PRO A 441 -15.26 3.46 14.51
C PRO A 441 -16.28 2.41 14.07
N VAL A 442 -16.97 1.77 15.02
CA VAL A 442 -17.94 0.72 14.77
C VAL A 442 -19.22 1.30 14.17
N GLU A 443 -19.74 2.38 14.77
CA GLU A 443 -20.92 3.07 14.27
C GLU A 443 -20.70 3.65 12.88
N GLU A 444 -19.54 4.27 12.64
CA GLU A 444 -19.23 4.88 11.35
C GLU A 444 -19.07 3.83 10.25
N TYR A 445 -18.41 2.70 10.55
CA TYR A 445 -18.33 1.57 9.61
C TYR A 445 -19.72 1.01 9.31
N ALA A 446 -20.56 0.79 10.34
CA ALA A 446 -21.91 0.27 10.16
C ALA A 446 -22.79 1.22 9.32
N ARG A 447 -22.73 2.52 9.60
CA ARG A 447 -23.44 3.57 8.87
C ARG A 447 -23.04 3.58 7.40
N LEU A 448 -21.74 3.60 7.10
CA LEU A 448 -21.24 3.61 5.72
C LEU A 448 -21.53 2.29 4.97
N CYS A 449 -21.49 1.15 5.66
CA CYS A 449 -21.93 -0.13 5.10
C CYS A 449 -23.39 -0.09 4.64
N GLU A 450 -24.28 0.52 5.42
CA GLU A 450 -25.69 0.67 5.05
C GLU A 450 -25.86 1.69 3.90
N GLU A 451 -25.29 2.89 4.03
CA GLU A 451 -25.52 4.00 3.09
C GLU A 451 -24.85 3.82 1.73
N VAL A 452 -23.62 3.29 1.70
CA VAL A 452 -22.80 3.20 0.48
C VAL A 452 -22.85 1.81 -0.12
N LEU A 453 -22.59 0.77 0.70
CA LEU A 453 -22.56 -0.61 0.21
C LEU A 453 -23.96 -1.22 0.08
N GLY A 454 -24.93 -0.77 0.89
CA GLY A 454 -26.28 -1.35 0.96
C GLY A 454 -26.29 -2.74 1.56
N VAL A 455 -25.30 -3.06 2.40
CA VAL A 455 -25.16 -4.36 3.09
C VAL A 455 -24.71 -4.08 4.51
N PRO A 456 -25.52 -4.45 5.53
CA PRO A 456 -25.25 -4.08 6.91
C PRO A 456 -23.99 -4.79 7.44
N ALA A 457 -23.24 -4.08 8.29
CA ALA A 457 -22.23 -4.71 9.12
C ALA A 457 -22.87 -5.66 10.13
N THR A 458 -22.24 -6.80 10.40
CA THR A 458 -22.75 -7.79 11.37
C THR A 458 -22.72 -7.20 12.79
N PRO A 459 -23.85 -7.13 13.52
CA PRO A 459 -23.88 -6.61 14.89
C PRO A 459 -22.90 -7.33 15.81
N GLY A 460 -22.21 -6.58 16.66
CA GLY A 460 -21.22 -7.11 17.60
C GLY A 460 -19.80 -7.26 17.03
N THR A 461 -19.62 -7.13 15.71
CA THR A 461 -18.28 -7.10 15.08
C THR A 461 -17.62 -5.72 15.19
N ASN A 462 -16.31 -5.65 14.98
CA ASN A 462 -15.53 -4.42 14.90
C ASN A 462 -14.48 -4.54 13.79
N MET A 463 -14.92 -4.36 12.54
CA MET A 463 -14.01 -4.42 11.39
C MET A 463 -12.86 -3.40 11.47
N PRO A 464 -13.06 -2.13 11.91
CA PRO A 464 -11.96 -1.19 12.10
C PRO A 464 -10.84 -1.68 13.02
N ALA A 465 -11.16 -2.43 14.10
CA ALA A 465 -10.14 -3.03 14.98
C ALA A 465 -9.29 -4.14 14.30
N THR A 466 -9.73 -4.62 13.13
CA THR A 466 -9.00 -5.58 12.30
C THR A 466 -8.34 -4.94 11.08
N PHE A 467 -8.50 -3.62 10.91
CA PHE A 467 -8.10 -2.91 9.71
C PHE A 467 -6.65 -2.44 9.80
N GLY A 468 -5.72 -3.36 9.49
CA GLY A 468 -4.26 -3.13 9.58
C GLY A 468 -3.76 -1.86 8.89
N HIS A 469 -4.41 -1.41 7.82
CA HIS A 469 -4.06 -0.16 7.13
C HIS A 469 -4.07 1.07 8.05
N LEU A 470 -4.93 1.12 9.07
CA LEU A 470 -4.99 2.21 10.05
C LEU A 470 -3.74 2.29 10.94
N ALA A 471 -2.92 1.23 10.98
CA ALA A 471 -1.71 1.12 11.79
C ALA A 471 -0.47 0.73 10.96
N GLY A 472 -0.60 0.63 9.63
CA GLY A 472 0.44 0.15 8.72
C GLY A 472 1.06 1.24 7.83
N GLY A 473 0.89 2.51 8.18
CA GLY A 473 1.38 3.66 7.40
C GLY A 473 0.46 4.10 6.26
N TYR A 474 -0.79 3.61 6.22
CA TYR A 474 -1.83 4.03 5.26
C TYR A 474 -2.92 4.88 5.93
N ASP A 475 -2.71 5.32 7.18
CA ASP A 475 -3.64 6.18 7.90
C ASP A 475 -3.92 7.48 7.14
N ALA A 476 -5.20 7.75 6.91
CA ALA A 476 -5.73 8.81 6.05
C ALA A 476 -5.35 8.69 4.55
N GLN A 477 -4.85 7.53 4.10
CA GLN A 477 -4.39 7.30 2.73
C GLN A 477 -5.05 6.09 2.05
N TYR A 478 -6.02 5.42 2.68
CA TYR A 478 -6.65 4.24 2.08
C TYR A 478 -7.36 4.55 0.75
N TYR A 479 -7.86 5.78 0.58
CA TYR A 479 -8.42 6.26 -0.69
C TYR A 479 -7.43 6.15 -1.87
N GLY A 480 -6.11 6.09 -1.58
CA GLY A 480 -5.03 6.02 -2.55
C GLY A 480 -5.15 4.85 -3.53
N TYR A 481 -5.69 3.71 -3.11
CA TYR A 481 -5.95 2.57 -4.00
C TYR A 481 -6.94 2.95 -5.12
N LEU A 482 -8.12 3.46 -4.77
CA LEU A 482 -9.11 3.91 -5.76
C LEU A 482 -8.61 5.11 -6.57
N TRP A 483 -7.91 6.05 -5.94
CA TRP A 483 -7.31 7.20 -6.61
C TRP A 483 -6.36 6.76 -7.73
N SER A 484 -5.48 5.80 -7.43
CA SER A 484 -4.54 5.23 -8.40
C SER A 484 -5.25 4.40 -9.48
N GLU A 485 -6.22 3.56 -9.14
CA GLU A 485 -6.97 2.75 -10.13
C GLU A 485 -7.69 3.66 -11.14
N VAL A 486 -8.37 4.70 -10.64
CA VAL A 486 -9.11 5.65 -11.48
C VAL A 486 -8.20 6.34 -12.49
N TYR A 487 -7.05 6.87 -12.05
CA TYR A 487 -6.14 7.58 -12.95
C TYR A 487 -5.29 6.65 -13.81
N SER A 488 -5.00 5.42 -13.35
CA SER A 488 -4.37 4.40 -14.17
C SER A 488 -5.27 4.00 -15.35
N MET A 489 -6.60 3.97 -15.15
CA MET A 489 -7.55 3.68 -16.20
C MET A 489 -7.60 4.80 -17.26
N ASP A 490 -7.46 6.07 -16.83
CA ASP A 490 -7.36 7.20 -17.77
C ASP A 490 -6.08 7.12 -18.61
N MET A 491 -4.94 6.79 -18.00
CA MET A 491 -3.69 6.53 -18.72
C MET A 491 -3.83 5.40 -19.73
N PHE A 492 -4.40 4.26 -19.32
CA PHE A 492 -4.60 3.12 -20.19
C PHE A 492 -5.54 3.44 -21.36
N HIS A 493 -6.72 4.01 -21.08
CA HIS A 493 -7.71 4.27 -22.11
C HIS A 493 -7.34 5.40 -23.06
N ALA A 494 -6.72 6.47 -22.55
CA ALA A 494 -6.42 7.66 -23.36
C ALA A 494 -5.22 7.46 -24.28
N ARG A 495 -4.24 6.63 -23.88
CA ARG A 495 -3.01 6.40 -24.64
C ARG A 495 -2.95 4.97 -25.19
N PHE A 496 -2.76 3.97 -24.32
CA PHE A 496 -2.54 2.58 -24.75
C PHE A 496 -3.72 1.99 -25.54
N LYS A 497 -4.97 2.23 -25.13
CA LYS A 497 -6.14 1.68 -25.83
C LYS A 497 -6.40 2.34 -27.18
N GLN A 498 -6.06 3.62 -27.34
CA GLN A 498 -6.26 4.36 -28.61
C GLN A 498 -5.15 4.06 -29.61
N GLU A 499 -3.91 4.03 -29.15
CA GLU A 499 -2.72 3.98 -30.02
C GLU A 499 -2.17 2.55 -30.19
N GLY A 500 -2.68 1.58 -29.42
CA GLY A 500 -2.29 0.17 -29.44
C GLY A 500 -1.63 -0.27 -28.12
N ILE A 501 -2.14 -1.33 -27.51
CA ILE A 501 -1.71 -1.75 -26.16
C ILE A 501 -0.25 -2.24 -26.11
N MET A 502 0.27 -2.75 -27.24
CA MET A 502 1.68 -3.13 -27.43
C MET A 502 2.46 -2.11 -28.25
N ASN A 503 1.95 -0.88 -28.40
CA ASN A 503 2.67 0.15 -29.14
C ASN A 503 3.90 0.63 -28.35
N CYS A 504 5.09 0.31 -28.83
CA CYS A 504 6.35 0.64 -28.19
C CYS A 504 6.58 2.16 -28.05
N MET A 505 6.01 3.00 -28.93
CA MET A 505 6.12 4.46 -28.80
C MET A 505 5.38 4.96 -27.57
N VAL A 506 4.16 4.45 -27.33
CA VAL A 506 3.37 4.76 -26.13
C VAL A 506 4.05 4.22 -24.87
N GLY A 507 4.58 3.00 -24.96
CA GLY A 507 5.35 2.40 -23.87
C GLY A 507 6.60 3.20 -23.51
N MET A 508 7.32 3.75 -24.49
CA MET A 508 8.45 4.65 -24.27
C MET A 508 8.04 6.01 -23.71
N ASP A 509 6.91 6.58 -24.14
CA ASP A 509 6.35 7.79 -23.53
C ASP A 509 6.00 7.56 -22.05
N TYR A 510 5.41 6.41 -21.73
CA TYR A 510 5.10 6.00 -20.36
C TYR A 510 6.37 5.83 -19.53
N ARG A 511 7.36 5.09 -20.06
CA ARG A 511 8.67 4.93 -19.43
C ARG A 511 9.34 6.27 -19.13
N ASN A 512 9.32 7.22 -20.07
CA ASN A 512 9.99 8.50 -19.90
C ASN A 512 9.20 9.54 -19.08
N SER A 513 7.87 9.49 -19.10
CA SER A 513 7.02 10.51 -18.45
C SER A 513 6.54 10.09 -17.06
N ILE A 514 6.41 8.78 -16.81
CA ILE A 514 5.84 8.25 -15.56
C ILE A 514 6.90 7.52 -14.73
N LEU A 515 7.69 6.62 -15.35
CA LEU A 515 8.65 5.79 -14.61
C LEU A 515 9.96 6.53 -14.34
N ARG A 516 10.60 7.06 -15.39
CA ARG A 516 11.94 7.66 -15.36
C ARG A 516 12.09 8.81 -14.35
N PRO A 517 11.11 9.71 -14.15
CA PRO A 517 11.27 10.78 -13.17
C PRO A 517 11.30 10.30 -11.72
N GLY A 518 10.76 9.11 -11.40
CA GLY A 518 10.57 8.67 -10.01
C GLY A 518 9.85 9.74 -9.17
N GLY A 519 10.38 10.04 -7.98
CA GLY A 519 9.85 11.10 -7.10
C GLY A 519 10.31 12.53 -7.41
N SER A 520 11.14 12.73 -8.45
CA SER A 520 11.75 14.04 -8.77
C SER A 520 10.75 15.05 -9.35
N VAL A 521 9.56 14.61 -9.79
CA VAL A 521 8.49 15.44 -10.36
C VAL A 521 7.18 15.11 -9.65
N ASP A 522 6.28 16.08 -9.52
CA ASP A 522 4.95 15.84 -8.94
C ASP A 522 4.10 14.95 -9.86
N ALA A 523 3.35 14.01 -9.28
CA ALA A 523 2.53 13.07 -10.04
C ALA A 523 1.51 13.75 -10.97
N SER A 524 0.94 14.89 -10.55
CA SER A 524 0.05 15.69 -11.41
C SER A 524 0.72 16.18 -12.68
N ASP A 525 2.00 16.55 -12.61
CA ASP A 525 2.74 17.06 -13.76
C ASP A 525 3.18 15.91 -14.68
N MET A 526 3.56 14.76 -14.10
CA MET A 526 3.82 13.53 -14.84
C MET A 526 2.59 13.06 -15.62
N LEU A 527 1.42 13.04 -14.97
CA LEU A 527 0.15 12.70 -15.59
C LEU A 527 -0.23 13.71 -16.68
N ARG A 528 -0.12 15.02 -16.41
CA ARG A 528 -0.42 16.06 -17.41
C ARG A 528 0.47 15.96 -18.63
N LYS A 529 1.77 15.67 -18.43
CA LYS A 529 2.72 15.44 -19.52
C LYS A 529 2.33 14.21 -20.35
N PHE A 530 1.98 13.10 -19.70
CA PHE A 530 1.65 11.86 -20.41
C PHE A 530 0.27 11.90 -21.10
N LEU A 531 -0.71 12.57 -20.51
CA LEU A 531 -2.07 12.65 -21.03
C LEU A 531 -2.32 13.86 -21.95
N GLY A 532 -1.46 14.88 -21.88
CA GLY A 532 -1.68 16.19 -22.52
C GLY A 532 -2.76 17.05 -21.85
N ARG A 533 -3.27 16.62 -20.69
CA ARG A 533 -4.34 17.26 -19.89
C ARG A 533 -4.31 16.74 -18.45
N ASP A 534 -5.03 17.38 -17.54
CA ASP A 534 -5.24 16.80 -16.21
C ASP A 534 -6.06 15.48 -16.29
N PRO A 535 -5.83 14.54 -15.36
CA PRO A 535 -6.51 13.24 -15.36
C PRO A 535 -7.99 13.36 -14.98
N LYS A 536 -8.82 12.44 -15.47
CA LYS A 536 -10.27 12.41 -15.25
C LYS A 536 -10.74 11.02 -14.82
N GLN A 537 -11.96 10.93 -14.31
CA GLN A 537 -12.58 9.65 -13.89
C GLN A 537 -13.30 8.93 -15.05
N ASP A 538 -13.47 9.58 -16.19
CA ASP A 538 -14.35 9.15 -17.28
C ASP A 538 -14.01 7.74 -17.80
N ALA A 539 -12.72 7.45 -17.99
CA ALA A 539 -12.24 6.14 -18.42
C ALA A 539 -12.56 5.04 -17.40
N PHE A 540 -12.39 5.33 -16.11
CA PHE A 540 -12.75 4.42 -15.04
C PHE A 540 -14.25 4.10 -15.07
N LEU A 541 -15.10 5.11 -15.15
CA LEU A 541 -16.55 4.92 -15.18
C LEU A 541 -16.98 4.13 -16.43
N ALA A 542 -16.42 4.45 -17.59
CA ALA A 542 -16.66 3.73 -18.83
C ALA A 542 -16.25 2.25 -18.73
N SER A 543 -15.13 1.94 -18.04
CA SER A 543 -14.70 0.56 -17.79
C SER A 543 -15.69 -0.24 -16.94
N LYS A 544 -16.53 0.44 -16.15
CA LYS A 544 -17.61 -0.17 -15.36
C LYS A 544 -18.98 -0.11 -16.05
N GLY A 545 -19.02 0.26 -17.34
CA GLY A 545 -20.25 0.40 -18.12
C GLY A 545 -21.11 1.62 -17.76
N LEU A 546 -20.54 2.59 -17.05
CA LEU A 546 -21.21 3.83 -16.66
C LEU A 546 -20.85 4.96 -17.62
N LYS A 547 -21.81 5.85 -17.90
CA LYS A 547 -21.55 7.07 -18.67
C LYS A 547 -21.01 8.15 -17.75
N ALA A 548 -19.95 8.85 -18.17
CA ALA A 548 -19.62 10.13 -17.58
C ALA A 548 -20.69 11.14 -18.03
N GLU A 549 -21.57 11.58 -17.12
CA GLU A 549 -22.39 12.75 -17.42
C GLU A 549 -21.45 13.95 -17.55
N ALA A 550 -21.63 14.74 -18.62
CA ALA A 550 -20.91 16.00 -18.77
C ALA A 550 -21.25 16.87 -17.56
N SER A 551 -20.24 17.29 -16.80
CA SER A 551 -20.43 18.18 -15.65
C SER A 551 -21.12 19.46 -16.11
N SER A 552 -22.44 19.56 -15.94
CA SER A 552 -23.12 20.84 -15.94
C SER A 552 -22.86 21.47 -14.58
N LEU A 553 -21.69 22.09 -14.42
CA LEU A 553 -21.58 23.16 -13.44
C LEU A 553 -22.61 24.23 -13.86
N PRO A 554 -23.55 24.65 -13.00
CA PRO A 554 -24.36 25.82 -13.29
C PRO A 554 -23.40 26.98 -13.53
N SER A 555 -23.56 27.70 -14.65
CA SER A 555 -22.86 28.96 -14.83
C SER A 555 -23.20 29.86 -13.64
N ALA A 556 -22.20 30.27 -12.88
CA ALA A 556 -22.37 31.31 -11.88
C ALA A 556 -22.88 32.57 -12.61
N CYS A 557 -24.11 32.99 -12.27
CA CYS A 557 -24.61 34.33 -12.51
C CYS A 557 -24.30 35.19 -11.30
#